data_AF-A0A9W9LBG0-F1
#
_entry.id   AF-A0A9W9LBG0-F1
#
_cell.length_a   1.000
_cell.length_b   1.000
_cell.length_c   1.000
_cell.angle_alpha   90.00
_cell.angle_beta   90.00
_cell.angle_gamma   90.00
#
_symmetry.space_group_name_H-M   'P 1'
#
loop_
_entity.id
_entity.type
_entity.pdbx_description
1 polymer ?
#
loop_
_entity_poly.entity_id
_entity_poly.type
_entity_poly.pdbx_seq_one_letter_code
_entity_poly.pdbx_strand_id
1 'polypeptide(L)'
;MAARPIAGRPHVAGQVLKSGRVTKRKTEGNKVLSDQIEAASTDQVLEQVHGEPPAWAENCQQLCDAIPWFHCTQGVMDHNGRLCWGFLIDADGGTRTYIDEEVIITRIGGCCTKDSEGDLALQKNQKADSTLARSIIASLNSKLPVGLIIGSKHKILNRDLPHRYNVMAWFRVTNVWFERIGMNHGAKVRFEKLDLAEKSWWAAKGSAPPMLLELRDFDTKPEVRGLLQGNRPDDEIRPNCSLVPDHLSTLDEDATDISTSRGAWKGIVCPECHKCIRRTLWRGWKCIDDSGAERGGKVCSFERLMTMKPISCRVVYDDSERPSMKREMVFDKKFMIPEIDDKLDGVGFITHFVANAEINSRPNGPDDLFIGLQREDLGLKRFPLSSSLVQALQWKYSTGGHRRWQICLLSALQDNSVLKGCQLEDQCRVLKEKCKAGEISQDKDDNSRRTLFATQKGK
;
A
#
# COMPACT_ATOMS: atom_id res chain seq x y z
N MET A 1 -43.66 -52.31 18.59
CA MET A 1 -43.68 -52.29 20.08
C MET A 1 -43.95 -50.86 20.51
N ALA A 2 -45.12 -50.65 21.11
CA ALA A 2 -45.70 -49.36 21.46
C ALA A 2 -45.43 -49.00 22.93
N ALA A 3 -45.71 -47.74 23.27
CA ALA A 3 -45.18 -46.93 24.37
C ALA A 3 -45.63 -47.24 25.82
N ARG A 4 -44.80 -46.72 26.77
CA ARG A 4 -45.08 -45.98 28.05
C ARG A 4 -44.33 -46.55 29.29
N PRO A 5 -44.12 -45.82 30.43
CA PRO A 5 -44.39 -44.40 30.80
C PRO A 5 -43.29 -43.63 31.64
N ILE A 6 -43.41 -42.29 31.61
CA ILE A 6 -43.30 -41.18 32.61
C ILE A 6 -42.60 -41.37 34.00
N ALA A 7 -41.71 -40.42 34.34
CA ALA A 7 -41.57 -39.71 35.64
C ALA A 7 -40.78 -38.39 35.36
N GLY A 8 -41.05 -37.18 35.84
CA GLY A 8 -41.72 -36.67 37.04
C GLY A 8 -40.76 -35.66 37.72
N ARG A 9 -40.76 -34.37 37.33
CA ARG A 9 -39.99 -33.29 37.98
C ARG A 9 -40.92 -32.42 38.83
N PRO A 10 -40.64 -32.18 40.13
CA PRO A 10 -41.37 -31.21 40.92
C PRO A 10 -40.76 -29.80 40.82
N HIS A 11 -41.65 -28.81 40.91
CA HIS A 11 -41.39 -27.38 40.94
C HIS A 11 -41.95 -26.85 42.26
N VAL A 12 -41.15 -26.17 43.10
CA VAL A 12 -41.65 -25.29 44.17
C VAL A 12 -40.74 -24.07 44.28
N ALA A 13 -41.37 -22.95 44.62
CA ALA A 13 -41.00 -21.57 44.36
C ALA A 13 -40.09 -20.89 45.40
N GLY A 14 -39.38 -19.87 44.91
CA GLY A 14 -39.40 -18.50 45.45
C GLY A 14 -38.86 -18.23 46.85
N GLN A 15 -37.66 -17.63 46.93
CA GLN A 15 -37.32 -16.70 48.00
C GLN A 15 -36.58 -15.47 47.47
N VAL A 16 -37.09 -14.32 47.91
CA VAL A 16 -36.70 -12.94 47.63
C VAL A 16 -35.35 -12.64 48.29
N LEU A 17 -34.39 -12.07 47.56
CA LEU A 17 -33.20 -11.46 48.15
C LEU A 17 -33.07 -10.00 47.74
N LYS A 18 -33.09 -9.16 48.78
CA LYS A 18 -33.06 -7.70 48.76
C LYS A 18 -31.69 -7.16 48.36
N SER A 19 -31.72 -6.00 47.73
CA SER A 19 -30.58 -5.13 47.44
C SER A 19 -29.79 -4.77 48.70
N GLY A 20 -28.47 -4.95 48.66
CA GLY A 20 -27.54 -4.51 49.70
C GLY A 20 -26.16 -4.23 49.12
N ARG A 21 -25.79 -2.95 49.13
CA ARG A 21 -24.49 -2.40 48.70
C ARG A 21 -23.40 -2.88 49.67
N VAL A 22 -22.49 -3.73 49.19
CA VAL A 22 -21.31 -4.15 49.97
C VAL A 22 -20.09 -3.38 49.46
N THR A 23 -19.68 -2.37 50.22
CA THR A 23 -18.35 -1.78 50.16
C THR A 23 -17.33 -2.79 50.68
N LYS A 24 -16.41 -3.26 49.83
CA LYS A 24 -15.25 -4.04 50.28
C LYS A 24 -14.02 -3.15 50.42
N ARG A 25 -13.52 -3.18 51.65
CA ARG A 25 -12.29 -2.58 52.16
C ARG A 25 -11.07 -3.07 51.41
N LYS A 26 -10.09 -2.17 51.34
CA LYS A 26 -8.70 -2.35 50.94
C LYS A 26 -8.09 -3.48 51.78
N THR A 27 -7.60 -4.53 51.14
CA THR A 27 -6.75 -5.54 51.78
C THR A 27 -5.41 -5.50 51.05
N GLU A 28 -4.37 -5.14 51.80
CA GLU A 28 -2.98 -5.16 51.37
C GLU A 28 -2.58 -6.60 51.06
N GLY A 29 -2.18 -6.84 49.80
CA GLY A 29 -1.70 -8.12 49.31
C GLY A 29 -0.26 -8.00 48.87
N ASN A 30 0.57 -8.87 49.44
CA ASN A 30 2.02 -9.01 49.25
C ASN A 30 2.51 -8.77 47.81
N LYS A 31 3.46 -7.84 47.67
CA LYS A 31 4.41 -7.82 46.56
C LYS A 31 5.35 -9.02 46.72
N VAL A 32 5.12 -10.06 45.93
CA VAL A 32 6.16 -11.04 45.61
C VAL A 32 6.76 -10.63 44.27
N LEU A 33 8.06 -10.41 44.34
CA LEU A 33 9.02 -10.08 43.30
C LEU A 33 8.91 -11.09 42.14
N SER A 34 8.60 -10.62 40.93
CA SER A 34 8.83 -11.38 39.71
C SER A 34 9.66 -10.51 38.77
N ASP A 35 10.96 -10.70 38.91
CA ASP A 35 12.02 -10.67 37.91
C ASP A 35 11.83 -9.69 36.74
N GLN A 36 12.48 -8.56 36.97
CA GLN A 36 13.06 -7.70 35.97
C GLN A 36 13.87 -8.55 34.99
N ILE A 37 13.39 -8.69 33.75
CA ILE A 37 14.31 -8.68 32.62
C ILE A 37 14.42 -7.21 32.26
N GLU A 38 15.48 -6.60 32.79
CA GLU A 38 15.91 -5.27 32.39
C GLU A 38 16.02 -5.22 30.87
N ALA A 39 15.30 -4.27 30.28
CA ALA A 39 15.63 -3.75 28.98
C ALA A 39 17.00 -3.09 29.11
N ALA A 40 18.05 -3.90 28.96
CA ALA A 40 19.40 -3.41 28.80
C ALA A 40 19.43 -2.61 27.49
N SER A 41 19.38 -1.29 27.62
CA SER A 41 19.90 -0.37 26.61
C SER A 41 21.41 -0.55 26.55
N THR A 42 21.85 -1.68 26.01
CA THR A 42 23.19 -1.79 25.47
C THR A 42 23.09 -1.15 24.09
N ASP A 43 23.89 -0.10 23.84
CA ASP A 43 24.25 0.27 22.46
C ASP A 43 24.96 -0.97 21.86
N GLN A 44 24.17 -1.94 21.39
CA GLN A 44 24.70 -3.09 20.67
C GLN A 44 25.24 -2.56 19.37
N VAL A 45 26.57 -2.61 19.24
CA VAL A 45 27.27 -2.38 17.99
C VAL A 45 26.71 -3.40 17.00
N LEU A 46 25.93 -2.92 16.02
CA LEU A 46 25.37 -3.76 14.98
C LEU A 46 26.50 -4.35 14.13
N GLU A 47 26.44 -5.65 13.84
CA GLU A 47 27.42 -6.29 12.97
C GLU A 47 27.19 -5.88 11.50
N GLN A 48 28.27 -5.71 10.74
CA GLN A 48 28.18 -5.43 9.30
C GLN A 48 27.63 -6.64 8.53
N VAL A 49 26.91 -6.36 7.45
CA VAL A 49 26.43 -7.36 6.50
C VAL A 49 27.55 -7.85 5.56
N HIS A 50 27.36 -9.06 5.01
CA HIS A 50 28.33 -9.71 4.12
C HIS A 50 28.43 -9.04 2.75
N GLY A 51 27.30 -8.61 2.19
CA GLY A 51 27.21 -8.01 0.86
C GLY A 51 26.13 -6.94 0.79
N GLU A 52 25.81 -6.54 -0.44
CA GLU A 52 24.82 -5.49 -0.73
C GLU A 52 23.50 -6.09 -1.22
N PRO A 53 22.35 -5.44 -0.97
CA PRO A 53 21.08 -5.90 -1.50
C PRO A 53 21.01 -5.74 -3.03
N PRO A 54 20.35 -6.66 -3.75
CA PRO A 54 20.17 -6.58 -5.19
C PRO A 54 19.30 -5.39 -5.63
N ALA A 55 18.49 -4.84 -4.73
CA ALA A 55 17.80 -3.57 -4.91
C ALA A 55 17.44 -2.95 -3.55
N TRP A 56 17.32 -1.63 -3.49
CA TRP A 56 16.96 -0.92 -2.27
C TRP A 56 16.12 0.33 -2.52
N ALA A 57 15.52 0.88 -1.47
CA ALA A 57 14.71 2.09 -1.56
C ALA A 57 14.73 2.91 -0.25
N GLU A 58 14.44 4.20 -0.37
CA GLU A 58 14.25 5.11 0.77
C GLU A 58 12.83 5.06 1.33
N ASN A 59 11.85 4.71 0.50
CA ASN A 59 10.45 4.65 0.86
C ASN A 59 9.72 3.52 0.11
N CYS A 60 8.58 3.08 0.66
CA CYS A 60 7.79 2.02 0.02
C CYS A 60 7.28 2.40 -1.37
N GLN A 61 7.06 3.70 -1.67
CA GLN A 61 6.59 4.11 -2.99
C GLN A 61 7.61 3.80 -4.08
N GLN A 62 8.90 4.03 -3.82
CA GLN A 62 9.99 3.66 -4.74
C GLN A 62 9.98 2.15 -5.02
N LEU A 63 9.78 1.31 -4.01
CA LEU A 63 9.62 -0.14 -4.20
C LEU A 63 8.39 -0.44 -5.07
N CYS A 64 7.23 0.13 -4.73
CA CYS A 64 5.98 -0.10 -5.43
C CYS A 64 6.02 0.27 -6.91
N ASP A 65 6.81 1.28 -7.25
CA ASP A 65 6.97 1.74 -8.62
C ASP A 65 7.92 0.83 -9.41
N ALA A 66 9.01 0.34 -8.79
CA ALA A 66 10.11 -0.35 -9.46
C ALA A 66 10.10 -1.89 -9.37
N ILE A 67 9.44 -2.48 -8.37
CA ILE A 67 9.44 -3.92 -8.09
C ILE A 67 8.07 -4.53 -8.46
N PRO A 68 7.95 -5.34 -9.53
CA PRO A 68 6.65 -5.82 -10.03
C PRO A 68 5.87 -6.76 -9.11
N TRP A 69 6.55 -7.41 -8.16
CA TRP A 69 5.93 -8.33 -7.21
C TRP A 69 5.62 -7.66 -5.86
N PHE A 70 5.86 -6.35 -5.73
CA PHE A 70 5.59 -5.60 -4.50
C PHE A 70 5.00 -4.21 -4.79
N HIS A 71 3.75 -3.99 -4.43
CA HIS A 71 2.94 -2.78 -4.64
C HIS A 71 2.26 -2.31 -3.35
N CYS A 72 2.69 -2.82 -2.19
CA CYS A 72 2.14 -2.49 -0.89
C CYS A 72 2.76 -1.18 -0.33
N THR A 73 2.14 -0.04 -0.61
CA THR A 73 2.59 1.27 -0.08
C THR A 73 2.37 1.40 1.43
N GLN A 74 1.36 0.71 1.96
CA GLN A 74 1.01 0.68 3.38
C GLN A 74 0.67 -0.75 3.80
N GLY A 75 1.37 -1.26 4.80
CA GLY A 75 1.22 -2.63 5.29
C GLY A 75 2.44 -3.48 5.01
N VAL A 76 2.29 -4.79 5.21
CA VAL A 76 3.40 -5.75 5.20
C VAL A 76 3.31 -6.77 4.06
N MET A 77 2.17 -6.89 3.37
CA MET A 77 1.93 -7.96 2.41
C MET A 77 1.35 -7.37 1.14
N ASP A 78 2.04 -7.56 0.02
CA ASP A 78 1.43 -7.43 -1.29
C ASP A 78 0.64 -8.70 -1.59
N HIS A 79 -0.67 -8.54 -1.72
CA HIS A 79 -1.55 -9.61 -2.16
C HIS A 79 -2.42 -9.20 -3.35
N ASN A 80 -2.45 -10.04 -4.37
CA ASN A 80 -3.34 -9.90 -5.51
C ASN A 80 -3.84 -11.27 -5.95
N GLY A 81 -5.09 -11.36 -6.40
CA GLY A 81 -5.67 -12.65 -6.80
C GLY A 81 -5.77 -13.69 -5.68
N ARG A 82 -5.77 -13.24 -4.40
CA ARG A 82 -5.69 -14.10 -3.19
C ARG A 82 -4.35 -14.85 -3.07
N LEU A 83 -3.28 -14.30 -3.59
CA LEU A 83 -1.92 -14.80 -3.41
C LEU A 83 -1.05 -13.70 -2.83
N CYS A 84 -0.15 -14.05 -1.91
CA CYS A 84 0.93 -13.19 -1.42
C CYS A 84 2.10 -13.25 -2.42
N TRP A 85 2.43 -12.11 -3.03
CA TRP A 85 3.53 -11.97 -4.00
C TRP A 85 4.80 -11.40 -3.36
N GLY A 86 4.62 -10.53 -2.37
CA GLY A 86 5.72 -9.88 -1.69
C GLY A 86 5.40 -9.59 -0.22
N PHE A 87 6.45 -9.55 0.60
CA PHE A 87 6.33 -9.35 2.04
C PHE A 87 7.41 -8.40 2.57
N LEU A 88 6.99 -7.41 3.36
CA LEU A 88 7.83 -6.39 3.98
C LEU A 88 7.92 -6.61 5.49
N ILE A 89 9.14 -6.70 6.00
CA ILE A 89 9.47 -6.80 7.42
C ILE A 89 10.21 -5.54 7.81
N ASP A 90 9.64 -4.77 8.74
CA ASP A 90 10.19 -3.47 9.10
C ASP A 90 10.29 -3.31 10.63
N ALA A 91 9.79 -2.24 11.23
CA ALA A 91 10.03 -1.95 12.64
C ALA A 91 9.50 -3.02 13.63
N ASP A 92 8.38 -3.66 13.30
CA ASP A 92 7.73 -4.68 14.16
C ASP A 92 7.43 -5.97 13.39
N GLY A 93 7.96 -7.09 13.87
CA GLY A 93 7.54 -8.44 13.45
C GLY A 93 6.55 -9.09 14.42
N GLY A 94 6.27 -8.45 15.56
CA GLY A 94 5.51 -9.00 16.67
C GLY A 94 6.34 -9.90 17.59
N THR A 95 5.69 -10.39 18.65
CA THR A 95 6.35 -11.29 19.61
C THR A 95 6.81 -12.59 18.95
N ARG A 96 7.90 -13.17 19.47
CA ARG A 96 8.54 -14.38 18.93
C ARG A 96 8.84 -14.28 17.44
N THR A 97 9.29 -13.11 17.00
CA THR A 97 9.86 -12.95 15.66
C THR A 97 11.27 -13.50 15.66
N TYR A 98 11.61 -14.17 14.58
CA TYR A 98 12.91 -14.79 14.38
C TYR A 98 13.35 -14.51 12.95
N ILE A 99 14.58 -14.04 12.77
CA ILE A 99 15.18 -13.79 11.46
C ILE A 99 16.62 -14.24 11.53
N ASP A 100 17.01 -15.14 10.64
CA ASP A 100 18.40 -15.48 10.39
C ASP A 100 18.73 -15.36 8.89
N GLU A 101 19.76 -16.07 8.44
CA GLU A 101 20.24 -16.04 7.06
C GLU A 101 19.34 -16.81 6.08
N GLU A 102 18.47 -17.73 6.54
CA GLU A 102 17.71 -18.66 5.69
C GLU A 102 16.21 -18.76 6.06
N VAL A 103 15.87 -18.60 7.33
CA VAL A 103 14.56 -18.78 7.94
C VAL A 103 14.07 -17.49 8.58
N ILE A 104 12.81 -17.17 8.31
CA ILE A 104 12.16 -15.98 8.85
C ILE A 104 10.79 -16.36 9.40
N ILE A 105 10.54 -16.04 10.67
CA ILE A 105 9.26 -16.20 11.34
C ILE A 105 8.77 -14.84 11.79
N THR A 106 7.62 -14.41 11.27
CA THR A 106 7.05 -13.09 11.56
C THR A 106 5.52 -13.15 11.60
N ARG A 107 4.88 -12.10 12.10
CA ARG A 107 3.43 -11.91 12.00
C ARG A 107 3.03 -11.50 10.59
N ILE A 108 1.76 -11.71 10.20
CA ILE A 108 1.27 -11.33 8.86
C ILE A 108 0.69 -9.90 8.75
N GLY A 109 0.75 -9.10 9.83
CA GLY A 109 0.12 -7.78 9.90
C GLY A 109 -1.41 -7.80 10.05
N GLY A 110 -2.04 -6.63 10.07
CA GLY A 110 -3.50 -6.46 10.23
C GLY A 110 -4.01 -6.61 11.67
N CYS A 111 -5.22 -6.08 11.93
CA CYS A 111 -5.86 -6.08 13.26
C CYS A 111 -5.02 -5.45 14.40
N CYS A 112 -4.05 -4.62 14.04
CA CYS A 112 -3.14 -3.95 14.95
C CYS A 112 -3.37 -2.45 15.00
N THR A 113 -3.12 -1.88 16.16
CA THR A 113 -2.98 -0.44 16.35
C THR A 113 -1.77 -0.18 17.22
N LYS A 114 -1.21 1.02 17.13
CA LYS A 114 -0.21 1.46 18.09
C LYS A 114 -0.86 1.57 19.48
N ASP A 115 -0.21 1.05 20.49
CA ASP A 115 -0.57 1.29 21.88
C ASP A 115 -0.06 2.66 22.35
N SER A 116 -0.20 2.93 23.66
CA SER A 116 0.25 4.17 24.28
C SER A 116 1.76 4.38 24.23
N GLU A 117 2.54 3.32 24.06
CA GLU A 117 4.00 3.34 23.99
C GLU A 117 4.49 3.48 22.54
N GLY A 118 3.57 3.33 21.57
CA GLY A 118 3.83 3.46 20.15
C GLY A 118 4.05 2.13 19.44
N ASP A 119 3.96 1.02 20.18
CA ASP A 119 4.20 -0.34 19.71
C ASP A 119 2.94 -0.97 19.10
N LEU A 120 3.12 -1.85 18.12
CA LEU A 120 2.03 -2.44 17.35
C LEU A 120 1.36 -3.61 18.11
N ALA A 121 0.40 -3.28 18.95
CA ALA A 121 -0.41 -4.26 19.69
C ALA A 121 -1.56 -4.85 18.84
N LEU A 122 -1.79 -6.15 18.96
CA LEU A 122 -2.91 -6.85 18.31
C LEU A 122 -4.20 -6.60 19.08
N GLN A 123 -5.18 -5.94 18.44
CA GLN A 123 -6.42 -5.51 19.10
C GLN A 123 -7.54 -6.54 19.00
N LYS A 124 -7.53 -7.41 17.98
CA LYS A 124 -8.58 -8.39 17.72
C LYS A 124 -7.98 -9.70 17.23
N ASN A 125 -8.68 -10.81 17.47
CA ASN A 125 -8.35 -12.10 16.88
C ASN A 125 -8.27 -12.00 15.35
N GLN A 126 -7.15 -12.41 14.78
CA GLN A 126 -7.04 -12.67 13.37
C GLN A 126 -7.71 -14.01 13.05
N LYS A 127 -8.44 -14.04 11.93
CA LYS A 127 -9.17 -15.23 11.49
C LYS A 127 -8.53 -15.82 10.24
N ALA A 128 -8.65 -17.13 10.07
CA ALA A 128 -8.17 -17.85 8.89
C ALA A 128 -8.84 -17.39 7.58
N ASP A 129 -10.05 -16.85 7.65
CA ASP A 129 -10.80 -16.30 6.52
C ASP A 129 -10.50 -14.80 6.24
N SER A 130 -9.60 -14.17 7.02
CA SER A 130 -9.15 -12.81 6.71
C SER A 130 -8.37 -12.77 5.39
N THR A 131 -8.39 -11.63 4.70
CA THR A 131 -7.77 -11.51 3.38
C THR A 131 -6.27 -11.83 3.40
N LEU A 132 -5.54 -11.35 4.42
CA LEU A 132 -4.10 -11.63 4.58
C LEU A 132 -3.85 -13.11 4.87
N ALA A 133 -4.59 -13.70 5.81
CA ALA A 133 -4.45 -15.13 6.14
C ALA A 133 -4.77 -16.02 4.94
N ARG A 134 -5.87 -15.75 4.22
CA ARG A 134 -6.21 -16.50 3.00
C ARG A 134 -5.12 -16.39 1.94
N SER A 135 -4.54 -15.20 1.75
CA SER A 135 -3.56 -15.00 0.69
C SER A 135 -2.24 -15.72 0.98
N ILE A 136 -1.76 -15.68 2.23
CA ILE A 136 -0.52 -16.38 2.61
C ILE A 136 -0.72 -17.90 2.68
N ILE A 137 -1.88 -18.39 3.13
CA ILE A 137 -2.22 -19.81 3.13
C ILE A 137 -2.35 -20.33 1.69
N ALA A 138 -2.94 -19.54 0.79
CA ALA A 138 -3.00 -19.90 -0.62
C ALA A 138 -1.61 -19.94 -1.27
N SER A 139 -0.72 -18.99 -0.96
CA SER A 139 0.68 -19.03 -1.41
C SER A 139 1.44 -20.25 -0.90
N LEU A 140 1.22 -20.65 0.36
CA LEU A 140 1.74 -21.92 0.91
C LEU A 140 1.25 -23.12 0.07
N ASN A 141 -0.06 -23.24 -0.11
CA ASN A 141 -0.67 -24.39 -0.79
C ASN A 141 -0.33 -24.48 -2.28
N SER A 142 -0.12 -23.33 -2.93
CA SER A 142 0.26 -23.24 -4.34
C SER A 142 1.77 -23.27 -4.56
N LYS A 143 2.56 -23.39 -3.48
CA LYS A 143 4.02 -23.34 -3.52
C LYS A 143 4.55 -22.08 -4.23
N LEU A 144 3.88 -20.94 -4.04
CA LEU A 144 4.24 -19.68 -4.69
C LEU A 144 5.48 -19.05 -4.03
N PRO A 145 6.52 -18.69 -4.81
CA PRO A 145 7.62 -17.85 -4.34
C PRO A 145 7.14 -16.47 -3.91
N VAL A 146 7.61 -16.01 -2.76
CA VAL A 146 7.32 -14.70 -2.19
C VAL A 146 8.61 -13.89 -2.09
N GLY A 147 8.64 -12.68 -2.66
CA GLY A 147 9.78 -11.79 -2.54
C GLY A 147 9.77 -11.09 -1.18
N LEU A 148 10.89 -11.12 -0.45
CA LEU A 148 10.98 -10.49 0.87
C LEU A 148 11.82 -9.20 0.84
N ILE A 149 11.39 -8.23 1.64
CA ILE A 149 12.04 -6.94 1.83
C ILE A 149 12.21 -6.72 3.33
N ILE A 150 13.40 -6.26 3.75
CA ILE A 150 13.68 -5.90 5.14
C ILE A 150 14.04 -4.43 5.28
N GLY A 151 13.44 -3.77 6.27
CA GLY A 151 13.72 -2.39 6.62
C GLY A 151 14.77 -2.24 7.72
N SER A 152 15.62 -1.21 7.64
CA SER A 152 16.67 -0.90 8.63
C SER A 152 16.19 -0.57 10.05
N LYS A 153 14.88 -0.38 10.23
CA LYS A 153 14.28 -0.22 11.56
C LYS A 153 14.13 -1.54 12.31
N HIS A 154 14.18 -2.67 11.61
CA HIS A 154 14.09 -3.98 12.23
C HIS A 154 15.33 -4.28 13.07
N LYS A 155 15.14 -4.76 14.32
CA LYS A 155 16.25 -4.94 15.27
C LYS A 155 16.63 -6.39 15.55
N ILE A 156 15.73 -7.35 15.34
CA ILE A 156 15.98 -8.76 15.73
C ILE A 156 17.10 -9.42 14.90
N LEU A 157 17.30 -8.98 13.65
CA LEU A 157 18.40 -9.50 12.82
C LEU A 157 19.78 -9.10 13.37
N ASN A 158 19.89 -8.04 14.17
CA ASN A 158 21.14 -7.53 14.73
C ASN A 158 22.24 -7.29 13.68
N ARG A 159 21.88 -6.67 12.55
CA ARG A 159 22.79 -6.30 11.46
C ARG A 159 22.61 -4.84 11.09
N ASP A 160 23.70 -4.20 10.68
CA ASP A 160 23.68 -2.85 10.10
C ASP A 160 23.24 -2.92 8.64
N LEU A 161 21.95 -2.67 8.39
CA LEU A 161 21.37 -2.73 7.06
C LEU A 161 21.69 -1.44 6.28
N PRO A 162 22.23 -1.54 5.06
CA PRO A 162 22.82 -0.39 4.35
C PRO A 162 21.79 0.67 3.95
N HIS A 163 20.54 0.26 3.68
CA HIS A 163 19.48 1.17 3.22
C HIS A 163 18.20 1.06 4.04
N ARG A 164 17.31 2.03 3.85
CA ARG A 164 16.04 2.09 4.58
C ARG A 164 15.15 0.88 4.32
N TYR A 165 15.05 0.44 3.07
CA TYR A 165 14.42 -0.82 2.65
C TYR A 165 15.36 -1.58 1.70
N ASN A 166 15.54 -2.87 1.94
CA ASN A 166 16.51 -3.72 1.26
C ASN A 166 15.80 -4.98 0.76
N VAL A 167 15.86 -5.25 -0.55
CA VAL A 167 15.33 -6.50 -1.11
C VAL A 167 16.23 -7.66 -0.65
N MET A 168 15.62 -8.73 -0.13
CA MET A 168 16.35 -9.87 0.43
C MET A 168 16.59 -10.94 -0.64
N ALA A 169 15.60 -11.80 -0.88
CA ALA A 169 15.63 -12.94 -1.78
C ALA A 169 14.20 -13.43 -2.06
N TRP A 170 14.08 -14.49 -2.87
CA TRP A 170 12.86 -15.29 -2.95
C TRP A 170 12.79 -16.30 -1.80
N PHE A 171 11.60 -16.41 -1.21
CA PHE A 171 11.30 -17.37 -0.15
C PHE A 171 10.07 -18.19 -0.50
N ARG A 172 9.96 -19.40 0.06
CA ARG A 172 8.69 -20.14 0.14
C ARG A 172 8.05 -19.95 1.50
N VAL A 173 6.73 -19.98 1.53
CA VAL A 173 5.99 -20.18 2.78
C VAL A 173 6.04 -21.66 3.14
N THR A 174 6.36 -21.98 4.39
CA THR A 174 6.39 -23.38 4.87
C THR A 174 5.34 -23.67 5.93
N ASN A 175 5.04 -22.69 6.77
CA ASN A 175 4.04 -22.83 7.81
C ASN A 175 3.26 -21.53 7.98
N VAL A 176 1.96 -21.68 8.25
CA VAL A 176 1.09 -20.62 8.73
C VAL A 176 0.32 -21.20 9.91
N TRP A 177 0.37 -20.54 11.06
CA TRP A 177 -0.35 -20.98 12.26
C TRP A 177 -0.92 -19.80 13.03
N PHE A 178 -1.86 -20.10 13.93
CA PHE A 178 -2.47 -19.13 14.82
C PHE A 178 -2.03 -19.43 16.23
N GLU A 179 -1.56 -18.41 16.93
CA GLU A 179 -1.11 -18.54 18.31
C GLU A 179 -1.67 -17.41 19.18
N ARG A 180 -1.76 -17.67 20.49
CA ARG A 180 -2.17 -16.66 21.45
C ARG A 180 -1.07 -15.61 21.60
N ILE A 181 -1.41 -14.35 21.33
CA ILE A 181 -0.59 -13.16 21.53
C ILE A 181 -1.35 -12.24 22.48
N GLY A 182 -0.93 -12.21 23.74
CA GLY A 182 -1.66 -11.55 24.81
C GLY A 182 -3.04 -12.19 25.03
N MET A 183 -4.11 -11.39 24.85
CA MET A 183 -5.50 -11.86 24.94
C MET A 183 -6.10 -12.31 23.61
N ASN A 184 -5.41 -12.05 22.49
CA ASN A 184 -5.90 -12.30 21.15
C ASN A 184 -5.14 -13.47 20.49
N HIS A 185 -5.67 -13.98 19.38
CA HIS A 185 -5.01 -14.94 18.51
C HIS A 185 -4.50 -14.21 17.26
N GLY A 186 -3.20 -14.30 17.00
CA GLY A 186 -2.56 -13.73 15.80
C GLY A 186 -2.00 -14.82 14.90
N ALA A 187 -2.00 -14.56 13.60
CA ALA A 187 -1.38 -15.44 12.62
C ALA A 187 0.12 -15.14 12.51
N LYS A 188 0.91 -16.21 12.51
CA LYS A 188 2.34 -16.23 12.23
C LYS A 188 2.58 -16.97 10.93
N VAL A 189 3.66 -16.58 10.26
CA VAL A 189 4.12 -17.19 9.03
C VAL A 189 5.59 -17.51 9.16
N ARG A 190 6.00 -18.63 8.56
CA ARG A 190 7.39 -19.03 8.40
C ARG A 190 7.76 -19.05 6.92
N PHE A 191 8.82 -18.34 6.60
CA PHE A 191 9.46 -18.29 5.30
C PHE A 191 10.80 -19.01 5.33
N GLU A 192 11.15 -19.67 4.24
CA GLU A 192 12.49 -20.21 3.98
C GLU A 192 13.01 -19.71 2.65
N LYS A 193 14.27 -19.29 2.62
CA LYS A 193 14.95 -18.85 1.41
C LYS A 193 14.98 -20.00 0.41
N LEU A 194 14.70 -19.71 -0.87
CA LEU A 194 14.72 -20.73 -1.91
C LEU A 194 16.15 -21.17 -2.26
N ASP A 195 17.05 -20.20 -2.46
CA ASP A 195 18.45 -20.48 -2.77
C ASP A 195 19.29 -20.58 -1.49
N LEU A 196 19.51 -21.81 -1.03
CA LEU A 196 20.35 -22.13 0.13
C LEU A 196 21.82 -22.38 -0.25
N ALA A 197 22.14 -22.42 -1.55
CA ALA A 197 23.52 -22.55 -2.03
C ALA A 197 24.23 -21.20 -2.00
N GLU A 198 23.50 -20.12 -2.32
CA GLU A 198 24.01 -18.77 -2.23
C GLU A 198 23.98 -18.23 -0.79
N LYS A 199 25.10 -17.66 -0.34
CA LYS A 199 25.17 -16.98 0.95
C LYS A 199 24.29 -15.74 0.94
N SER A 200 23.49 -15.55 1.98
CA SER A 200 22.66 -14.36 2.12
C SER A 200 23.50 -13.10 2.28
N TRP A 201 23.20 -12.04 1.53
CA TRP A 201 23.95 -10.78 1.62
C TRP A 201 23.85 -10.16 3.02
N TRP A 202 22.76 -10.43 3.74
CA TRP A 202 22.53 -9.99 5.12
C TRP A 202 23.17 -10.88 6.19
N ALA A 203 23.95 -11.89 5.79
CA ALA A 203 24.78 -12.68 6.70
C ALA A 203 25.82 -11.81 7.41
N ALA A 204 26.37 -12.30 8.52
CA ALA A 204 27.47 -11.59 9.19
C ALA A 204 28.67 -11.42 8.24
N LYS A 205 29.29 -10.24 8.24
CA LYS A 205 30.54 -10.03 7.49
C LYS A 205 31.63 -10.96 8.00
N GLY A 206 32.23 -11.72 7.09
CA GLY A 206 33.26 -12.71 7.42
C GLY A 206 32.73 -14.02 8.00
N SER A 207 31.41 -14.24 8.11
CA SER A 207 30.88 -15.56 8.52
C SER A 207 31.24 -16.64 7.49
N ALA A 208 31.20 -17.90 7.92
CA ALA A 208 31.44 -19.05 7.05
C ALA A 208 30.45 -19.06 5.85
N PRO A 209 30.83 -19.68 4.72
CA PRO A 209 29.87 -19.96 3.66
C PRO A 209 28.76 -20.90 4.15
N PRO A 210 27.57 -20.88 3.52
CA PRO A 210 26.52 -21.83 3.83
C PRO A 210 27.03 -23.26 3.62
N MET A 211 26.56 -24.17 4.47
CA MET A 211 26.88 -25.59 4.32
C MET A 211 26.36 -26.09 2.97
N LEU A 212 27.17 -26.89 2.26
CA LEU A 212 26.76 -27.50 1.00
C LEU A 212 25.49 -28.33 1.21
N LEU A 213 24.54 -28.21 0.27
CA LEU A 213 23.24 -28.88 0.36
C LEU A 213 23.34 -30.38 0.60
N GLU A 214 24.32 -31.04 -0.05
CA GLU A 214 24.57 -32.49 0.06
C GLU A 214 25.04 -32.93 1.45
N LEU A 215 25.63 -32.02 2.22
CA LEU A 215 26.15 -32.28 3.57
C LEU A 215 25.15 -31.91 4.67
N ARG A 216 24.00 -31.32 4.31
CA ARG A 216 22.99 -30.89 5.27
C ARG A 216 22.11 -32.07 5.69
N ASP A 217 21.95 -32.20 7.00
CA ASP A 217 21.01 -33.14 7.59
C ASP A 217 19.62 -32.50 7.75
N PHE A 218 18.71 -32.87 6.85
CA PHE A 218 17.32 -32.44 6.89
C PHE A 218 16.40 -33.46 7.60
N ASP A 219 16.87 -34.68 7.83
CA ASP A 219 16.05 -35.79 8.30
C ASP A 219 16.14 -35.96 9.82
N THR A 220 17.29 -35.66 10.42
CA THR A 220 17.50 -35.79 11.86
C THR A 220 17.03 -34.53 12.58
N LYS A 221 15.80 -34.58 13.12
CA LYS A 221 15.27 -33.52 13.99
C LYS A 221 16.05 -33.50 15.32
N PRO A 222 16.66 -32.39 15.73
CA PRO A 222 17.15 -32.27 17.09
C PRO A 222 15.96 -32.35 18.05
N GLU A 223 16.10 -33.08 19.16
CA GLU A 223 15.07 -33.20 20.20
C GLU A 223 14.66 -31.84 20.83
N VAL A 224 15.36 -30.75 20.49
CA VAL A 224 15.22 -29.42 21.14
C VAL A 224 15.10 -28.24 20.16
N ARG A 225 14.93 -28.42 18.83
CA ARG A 225 14.80 -27.29 17.88
C ARG A 225 13.76 -27.49 16.77
N GLY A 226 12.47 -27.57 17.16
CA GLY A 226 11.35 -27.42 16.23
C GLY A 226 11.28 -26.03 15.59
N LEU A 227 10.67 -25.94 14.40
CA LEU A 227 10.39 -24.74 13.56
C LEU A 227 11.57 -23.85 13.14
N LEU A 228 12.75 -23.90 13.78
CA LEU A 228 13.89 -23.05 13.42
C LEU A 228 14.82 -23.70 12.40
N GLN A 229 14.75 -25.02 12.24
CA GLN A 229 15.57 -25.74 11.26
C GLN A 229 14.96 -25.66 9.86
N GLY A 230 15.80 -25.44 8.85
CA GLY A 230 15.40 -25.46 7.44
C GLY A 230 14.91 -26.84 7.02
N ASN A 231 13.86 -26.88 6.20
CA ASN A 231 13.39 -28.07 5.52
C ASN A 231 14.20 -28.31 4.24
N ARG A 232 14.16 -29.54 3.73
CA ARG A 232 14.74 -29.88 2.43
C ARG A 232 14.22 -28.94 1.33
N PRO A 233 15.08 -28.42 0.43
CA PRO A 233 14.65 -27.63 -0.72
C PRO A 233 13.55 -28.32 -1.54
N ASP A 234 12.68 -27.53 -2.15
CA ASP A 234 11.66 -28.02 -3.08
C ASP A 234 11.96 -27.41 -4.45
N ASP A 235 12.61 -28.21 -5.30
CA ASP A 235 13.13 -27.78 -6.60
C ASP A 235 12.01 -27.47 -7.63
N GLU A 236 10.77 -27.82 -7.31
CA GLU A 236 9.58 -27.44 -8.09
C GLU A 236 9.22 -25.97 -7.89
N ILE A 237 9.63 -25.37 -6.77
CA ILE A 237 9.32 -23.98 -6.44
C ILE A 237 10.27 -23.06 -7.18
N ARG A 238 9.77 -22.41 -8.24
CA ARG A 238 10.57 -21.50 -9.08
C ARG A 238 9.90 -20.14 -9.22
N PRO A 239 10.64 -19.04 -9.03
CA PRO A 239 10.15 -17.70 -9.31
C PRO A 239 9.64 -17.58 -10.75
N ASN A 240 8.45 -17.01 -10.93
CA ASN A 240 7.89 -16.73 -12.26
C ASN A 240 8.50 -15.49 -12.92
N CYS A 241 9.30 -14.72 -12.17
CA CYS A 241 9.99 -13.52 -12.64
C CYS A 241 11.29 -13.30 -11.85
N SER A 242 12.17 -12.45 -12.36
CA SER A 242 13.40 -12.05 -11.67
C SER A 242 13.09 -11.32 -10.36
N LEU A 243 13.95 -11.52 -9.34
CA LEU A 243 13.83 -10.80 -8.07
C LEU A 243 13.92 -9.28 -8.28
N VAL A 244 14.80 -8.86 -9.18
CA VAL A 244 14.96 -7.49 -9.64
C VAL A 244 14.91 -7.52 -11.17
N PRO A 245 13.76 -7.21 -11.79
CA PRO A 245 13.64 -7.21 -13.23
C PRO A 245 14.43 -6.08 -13.88
N ASP A 246 15.17 -6.39 -14.94
CA ASP A 246 15.82 -5.39 -15.79
C ASP A 246 14.78 -4.77 -16.73
N HIS A 247 14.01 -3.81 -16.20
CA HIS A 247 13.01 -3.09 -16.97
C HIS A 247 13.63 -2.28 -18.11
N LEU A 248 14.85 -1.78 -17.96
CA LEU A 248 15.47 -0.92 -18.97
C LEU A 248 15.81 -1.69 -20.24
N SER A 249 16.32 -2.91 -20.12
CA SER A 249 16.62 -3.76 -21.29
C SER A 249 15.38 -4.13 -22.10
N THR A 250 14.20 -4.12 -21.48
CA THR A 250 12.94 -4.46 -22.16
C THR A 250 12.34 -3.29 -22.94
N LEU A 251 12.88 -2.07 -22.80
CA LEU A 251 12.39 -0.90 -23.50
C LEU A 251 13.06 -0.79 -24.88
N ASP A 252 12.30 -1.05 -25.94
CA ASP A 252 12.71 -0.80 -27.31
C ASP A 252 12.63 0.70 -27.62
N GLU A 253 13.78 1.37 -27.73
CA GLU A 253 13.86 2.82 -28.00
C GLU A 253 13.36 3.19 -29.40
N ASP A 254 13.44 2.25 -30.34
CA ASP A 254 13.02 2.45 -31.71
C ASP A 254 11.49 2.32 -31.86
N ALA A 255 10.84 1.60 -30.94
CA ALA A 255 9.38 1.49 -30.91
C ALA A 255 8.70 2.87 -30.84
N THR A 256 7.67 3.03 -31.66
CA THR A 256 7.01 4.34 -31.86
C THR A 256 6.20 4.77 -30.63
N ASP A 257 5.72 3.80 -29.85
CA ASP A 257 4.84 3.97 -28.70
C ASP A 257 5.56 3.79 -27.34
N ILE A 258 6.89 3.60 -27.35
CA ILE A 258 7.65 3.24 -26.14
C ILE A 258 7.43 4.21 -24.98
N SER A 259 7.38 5.51 -25.26
CA SER A 259 7.17 6.58 -24.29
C SER A 259 5.80 6.50 -23.57
N THR A 260 4.83 5.85 -24.23
CA THR A 260 3.45 5.68 -23.79
C THR A 260 3.12 4.29 -23.27
N SER A 261 4.04 3.33 -23.46
CA SER A 261 3.88 1.95 -22.99
C SER A 261 3.68 1.89 -21.47
N ARG A 262 2.91 0.90 -21.02
CA ARG A 262 2.71 0.64 -19.58
C ARG A 262 4.03 0.34 -18.86
N GLY A 263 5.00 -0.25 -19.56
CA GLY A 263 6.34 -0.52 -19.04
C GLY A 263 7.09 0.78 -18.74
N ALA A 264 7.07 1.74 -19.66
CA ALA A 264 7.70 3.03 -19.44
C ALA A 264 7.09 3.82 -18.28
N TRP A 265 5.86 3.54 -17.85
CA TRP A 265 5.22 4.26 -16.73
C TRP A 265 5.73 3.83 -15.34
N LYS A 266 6.46 2.72 -15.27
CA LYS A 266 6.96 2.13 -14.03
C LYS A 266 8.22 2.84 -13.54
N GLY A 267 8.54 2.61 -12.28
CA GLY A 267 9.89 2.84 -11.76
C GLY A 267 10.86 1.80 -12.32
N ILE A 268 12.14 2.03 -12.08
CA ILE A 268 13.23 1.14 -12.49
C ILE A 268 14.15 0.90 -11.29
N VAL A 269 14.96 -0.15 -11.34
CA VAL A 269 16.11 -0.27 -10.46
C VAL A 269 17.33 0.30 -11.17
N CYS A 270 18.06 1.17 -10.50
CA CYS A 270 19.27 1.79 -11.03
C CYS A 270 20.32 0.72 -11.35
N PRO A 271 20.87 0.65 -12.57
CA PRO A 271 21.90 -0.33 -12.91
C PRO A 271 23.26 -0.02 -12.27
N GLU A 272 23.48 1.21 -11.77
CA GLU A 272 24.74 1.62 -11.16
C GLU A 272 24.75 1.43 -9.63
N CYS A 273 23.67 1.83 -8.95
CA CYS A 273 23.61 1.83 -7.49
C CYS A 273 22.51 0.94 -6.90
N HIS A 274 21.71 0.26 -7.73
CA HIS A 274 20.60 -0.61 -7.32
C HIS A 274 19.45 0.07 -6.54
N LYS A 275 19.40 1.41 -6.53
CA LYS A 275 18.27 2.15 -5.97
C LYS A 275 17.03 1.97 -6.83
N CYS A 276 15.88 1.78 -6.20
CA CYS A 276 14.57 1.87 -6.84
C CYS A 276 14.27 3.35 -7.15
N ILE A 277 14.20 3.67 -8.44
CA ILE A 277 13.97 5.01 -8.97
C ILE A 277 12.54 5.12 -9.47
N ARG A 278 11.84 6.18 -9.08
CA ARG A 278 10.51 6.51 -9.61
C ARG A 278 10.65 7.27 -10.93
N ARG A 279 9.66 7.14 -11.81
CA ARG A 279 9.56 8.04 -12.97
C ARG A 279 9.01 9.40 -12.52
N THR A 280 9.87 10.25 -11.95
CA THR A 280 9.50 11.60 -11.52
C THR A 280 9.39 12.57 -12.68
N LEU A 281 10.24 12.42 -13.70
CA LEU A 281 10.21 13.24 -14.90
C LEU A 281 9.30 12.62 -15.95
N TRP A 282 8.57 13.47 -16.67
CA TRP A 282 7.80 13.02 -17.82
C TRP A 282 8.68 12.31 -18.86
N ARG A 283 9.91 12.79 -19.06
CA ARG A 283 10.84 12.29 -20.08
C ARG A 283 11.70 11.10 -19.63
N GLY A 284 11.61 10.62 -18.38
CA GLY A 284 12.40 9.46 -17.96
C GLY A 284 12.73 9.42 -16.47
N TRP A 285 13.90 8.87 -16.15
CA TRP A 285 14.34 8.57 -14.78
C TRP A 285 15.67 9.25 -14.47
N LYS A 286 15.82 9.72 -13.24
CA LYS A 286 17.09 10.18 -12.66
C LYS A 286 17.24 9.59 -11.27
N CYS A 287 18.42 9.06 -10.95
CA CYS A 287 18.65 8.42 -9.66
C CYS A 287 18.65 9.42 -8.48
N ILE A 288 19.09 10.66 -8.75
CA ILE A 288 19.04 11.77 -7.82
C ILE A 288 17.69 12.46 -7.99
N ASP A 289 16.84 12.37 -6.98
CA ASP A 289 15.71 13.29 -6.80
C ASP A 289 16.24 14.53 -6.05
N ASP A 290 15.66 15.72 -6.28
CA ASP A 290 16.06 17.06 -5.75
C ASP A 290 16.13 17.19 -4.20
N SER A 291 16.09 16.09 -3.44
CA SER A 291 16.07 16.05 -1.97
C SER A 291 17.13 15.10 -1.40
N GLY A 292 18.35 15.63 -1.21
CA GLY A 292 19.18 15.37 -0.03
C GLY A 292 20.03 14.09 0.06
N ALA A 293 21.34 14.32 -0.02
CA ALA A 293 22.45 13.75 0.76
C ALA A 293 22.46 12.25 1.10
N GLU A 294 23.45 11.56 0.51
CA GLU A 294 23.88 10.22 0.92
C GLU A 294 24.63 10.23 2.25
N ARG A 295 24.53 9.09 2.95
CA ARG A 295 25.49 8.62 3.94
C ARG A 295 26.49 7.73 3.18
N GLY A 296 27.73 8.19 2.97
CA GLY A 296 28.83 7.28 2.56
C GLY A 296 29.43 7.39 1.15
N GLY A 297 29.16 8.44 0.37
CA GLY A 297 30.22 9.03 -0.48
C GLY A 297 30.27 8.71 -1.98
N LYS A 298 29.17 8.38 -2.68
CA LYS A 298 29.16 8.43 -4.15
C LYS A 298 27.77 8.68 -4.71
N VAL A 299 27.45 9.96 -4.90
CA VAL A 299 26.20 10.41 -5.51
C VAL A 299 26.05 9.79 -6.91
N CYS A 300 25.10 8.87 -7.06
CA CYS A 300 24.83 8.17 -8.31
C CYS A 300 24.28 9.14 -9.37
N SER A 301 25.03 9.40 -10.45
CA SER A 301 24.63 10.33 -11.52
C SER A 301 23.76 9.70 -12.62
N PHE A 302 23.39 8.43 -12.48
CA PHE A 302 22.57 7.72 -13.46
C PHE A 302 21.30 8.50 -13.86
N GLU A 303 21.12 8.68 -15.17
CA GLU A 303 19.89 9.12 -15.78
C GLU A 303 19.59 8.33 -17.05
N ARG A 304 18.31 8.11 -17.30
CA ARG A 304 17.81 7.53 -18.54
C ARG A 304 16.65 8.39 -19.01
N LEU A 305 16.91 9.18 -20.05
CA LEU A 305 15.92 10.02 -20.70
C LEU A 305 15.47 9.35 -21.99
N MET A 306 14.18 9.46 -22.27
CA MET A 306 13.52 8.91 -23.46
C MET A 306 13.09 10.05 -24.36
N THR A 307 13.17 9.82 -25.67
CA THR A 307 12.56 10.72 -26.64
C THR A 307 11.05 10.56 -26.60
N MET A 308 10.35 11.62 -26.20
CA MET A 308 8.88 11.64 -26.21
C MET A 308 8.38 11.83 -27.64
N LYS A 309 8.02 10.74 -28.31
CA LYS A 309 7.38 10.79 -29.64
C LYS A 309 5.96 11.35 -29.49
N PRO A 310 5.57 12.39 -30.26
CA PRO A 310 4.21 12.91 -30.25
C PRO A 310 3.21 11.82 -30.62
N ILE A 311 2.17 11.71 -29.81
CA ILE A 311 1.05 10.81 -30.00
C ILE A 311 0.05 11.53 -30.91
N SER A 312 -0.32 10.90 -32.01
CA SER A 312 -1.46 11.37 -32.80
C SER A 312 -2.74 11.19 -31.99
N CYS A 313 -3.62 12.18 -31.99
CA CYS A 313 -4.95 12.07 -31.38
C CYS A 313 -5.70 10.80 -31.86
N ARG A 314 -5.46 10.37 -33.11
CA ARG A 314 -6.05 9.16 -33.70
C ARG A 314 -5.66 7.85 -33.00
N VAL A 315 -4.54 7.82 -32.27
CA VAL A 315 -4.12 6.64 -31.48
C VAL A 315 -4.89 6.56 -30.16
N VAL A 316 -5.39 7.69 -29.66
CA VAL A 316 -6.19 7.76 -28.42
C VAL A 316 -7.67 7.46 -28.70
N TYR A 317 -8.17 7.87 -29.88
CA TYR A 317 -9.49 7.49 -30.37
C TYR A 317 -9.39 6.14 -31.09
N ASP A 318 -9.66 5.03 -30.39
CA ASP A 318 -9.70 3.67 -30.97
C ASP A 318 -10.93 3.44 -31.87
N ASP A 319 -11.28 4.43 -32.69
CA ASP A 319 -12.36 4.33 -33.67
C ASP A 319 -11.87 4.96 -34.97
N SER A 320 -11.57 4.08 -35.92
CA SER A 320 -11.42 4.37 -37.34
C SER A 320 -12.67 5.08 -37.87
N GLU A 321 -12.77 6.41 -37.76
CA GLU A 321 -13.84 7.25 -38.34
C GLU A 321 -15.22 6.55 -38.38
N ARG A 322 -15.57 5.80 -37.32
CA ARG A 322 -16.90 5.24 -37.23
C ARG A 322 -17.73 6.40 -36.74
N PRO A 323 -18.74 6.86 -37.48
CA PRO A 323 -19.72 7.72 -36.88
C PRO A 323 -20.35 6.90 -35.76
N SER A 324 -19.94 7.17 -34.53
CA SER A 324 -20.75 6.88 -33.37
C SER A 324 -22.10 7.50 -33.69
N MET A 325 -23.12 6.66 -33.90
CA MET A 325 -24.55 6.99 -34.02
C MET A 325 -25.16 6.82 -35.43
N LYS A 326 -26.04 5.81 -35.54
CA LYS A 326 -27.08 5.67 -36.60
C LYS A 326 -28.21 6.71 -36.46
N ARG A 327 -27.92 7.95 -36.02
CA ARG A 327 -28.90 9.03 -35.95
C ARG A 327 -28.27 10.32 -36.43
N GLU A 328 -28.93 10.93 -37.41
CA GLU A 328 -28.66 12.26 -37.90
C GLU A 328 -28.62 13.23 -36.70
N MET A 329 -27.45 13.80 -36.40
CA MET A 329 -27.35 14.85 -35.40
C MET A 329 -27.93 16.12 -36.01
N VAL A 330 -29.16 16.43 -35.64
CA VAL A 330 -29.67 17.79 -35.78
C VAL A 330 -28.94 18.64 -34.73
N PHE A 331 -27.87 19.30 -35.15
CA PHE A 331 -27.21 20.30 -34.33
C PHE A 331 -28.15 21.50 -34.19
N ASP A 332 -28.86 21.56 -33.06
CA ASP A 332 -29.64 22.74 -32.70
C ASP A 332 -28.66 23.91 -32.55
N LYS A 333 -28.84 24.97 -33.34
CA LYS A 333 -27.91 26.13 -33.42
C LYS A 333 -27.59 26.72 -32.05
N LYS A 334 -28.47 26.56 -31.06
CA LYS A 334 -28.26 27.02 -29.68
C LYS A 334 -27.04 26.41 -28.99
N PHE A 335 -26.62 25.18 -29.35
CA PHE A 335 -25.46 24.52 -28.76
C PHE A 335 -24.13 24.84 -29.48
N MET A 336 -24.21 25.58 -30.60
CA MET A 336 -23.03 26.06 -31.36
C MET A 336 -22.70 27.52 -31.03
N ILE A 337 -23.54 28.19 -30.24
CA ILE A 337 -23.28 29.55 -29.75
C ILE A 337 -22.35 29.39 -28.53
N PRO A 338 -21.18 30.03 -28.51
CA PRO A 338 -20.31 30.01 -27.34
C PRO A 338 -21.09 30.54 -26.13
N GLU A 339 -21.23 29.72 -25.09
CA GLU A 339 -21.89 30.15 -23.86
C GLU A 339 -20.86 30.96 -23.06
N ILE A 340 -21.20 32.21 -22.75
CA ILE A 340 -20.41 33.03 -21.83
C ILE A 340 -20.86 32.60 -20.44
N ASP A 341 -20.14 31.64 -19.86
CA ASP A 341 -20.54 31.01 -18.61
C ASP A 341 -20.43 31.98 -17.44
N ASP A 342 -19.35 32.77 -17.36
CA ASP A 342 -19.12 33.65 -16.22
C ASP A 342 -18.42 34.96 -16.60
N LYS A 343 -18.98 36.09 -16.15
CA LYS A 343 -18.32 37.40 -16.18
C LYS A 343 -17.63 37.63 -14.84
N LEU A 344 -16.30 37.59 -14.85
CA LEU A 344 -15.47 37.90 -13.70
C LEU A 344 -15.31 39.43 -13.60
N ASP A 345 -16.00 40.04 -12.64
CA ASP A 345 -15.97 41.49 -12.45
C ASP A 345 -14.54 42.02 -12.31
N GLY A 346 -14.17 42.95 -13.20
CA GLY A 346 -12.83 43.55 -13.26
C GLY A 346 -11.76 42.74 -13.98
N VAL A 347 -12.03 41.49 -14.38
CA VAL A 347 -11.03 40.58 -14.99
C VAL A 347 -11.40 40.15 -16.41
N GLY A 348 -12.69 39.95 -16.72
CA GLY A 348 -13.13 39.57 -18.08
C GLY A 348 -14.30 38.60 -18.09
N PHE A 349 -14.40 37.78 -19.13
CA PHE A 349 -15.40 36.72 -19.26
C PHE A 349 -14.74 35.39 -19.64
N ILE A 350 -15.30 34.28 -19.17
CA ILE A 350 -14.92 32.93 -19.61
C ILE A 350 -15.94 32.47 -20.65
N THR A 351 -15.45 32.02 -21.80
CA THR A 351 -16.29 31.47 -22.87
C THR A 351 -15.95 30.00 -23.06
N HIS A 352 -16.95 29.13 -22.94
CA HIS A 352 -16.80 27.72 -23.21
C HIS A 352 -17.16 27.41 -24.67
N PHE A 353 -16.22 26.77 -25.37
CA PHE A 353 -16.39 26.34 -26.74
C PHE A 353 -16.62 24.83 -26.79
N VAL A 354 -17.62 24.39 -27.56
CA VAL A 354 -17.84 22.97 -27.84
C VAL A 354 -16.79 22.47 -28.81
N ALA A 355 -15.93 21.54 -28.39
CA ALA A 355 -14.86 20.98 -29.21
C ALA A 355 -15.41 20.43 -30.55
N ASN A 356 -14.89 20.96 -31.66
CA ASN A 356 -15.18 20.54 -33.03
C ASN A 356 -13.98 20.84 -33.93
N ALA A 357 -13.98 20.32 -35.17
CA ALA A 357 -12.83 20.44 -36.06
C ALA A 357 -12.40 21.90 -36.32
N GLU A 358 -13.36 22.81 -36.49
CA GLU A 358 -13.07 24.23 -36.73
C GLU A 358 -12.46 24.90 -35.49
N ILE A 359 -12.99 24.62 -34.30
CA ILE A 359 -12.50 25.19 -33.04
C ILE A 359 -11.14 24.61 -32.65
N ASN A 360 -10.95 23.31 -32.84
CA ASN A 360 -9.72 22.61 -32.46
C ASN A 360 -8.53 23.04 -33.33
N SER A 361 -8.75 23.24 -34.64
CA SER A 361 -7.73 23.58 -35.63
C SER A 361 -7.42 25.08 -35.73
N ARG A 362 -8.05 25.93 -34.91
CA ARG A 362 -7.72 27.37 -34.89
C ARG A 362 -6.25 27.56 -34.50
N PRO A 363 -5.57 28.60 -35.01
CA PRO A 363 -4.24 28.96 -34.53
C PRO A 363 -4.24 29.20 -33.02
N ASN A 364 -3.31 28.57 -32.30
CA ASN A 364 -3.25 28.51 -30.83
C ASN A 364 -4.49 27.86 -30.18
N GLY A 365 -5.21 27.05 -30.94
CA GLY A 365 -6.38 26.29 -30.49
C GLY A 365 -5.99 25.00 -29.74
N PRO A 366 -6.99 24.19 -29.37
CA PRO A 366 -6.77 22.92 -28.67
C PRO A 366 -5.76 21.96 -29.33
N ASP A 367 -5.71 21.87 -30.67
CA ASP A 367 -4.75 20.98 -31.35
C ASP A 367 -3.30 21.49 -31.18
N ASP A 368 -3.08 22.80 -31.37
CA ASP A 368 -1.77 23.43 -31.14
C ASP A 368 -1.35 23.30 -29.68
N LEU A 369 -2.26 23.50 -28.73
CA LEU A 369 -2.01 23.31 -27.31
C LEU A 369 -1.63 21.85 -27.00
N PHE A 370 -2.33 20.87 -27.56
CA PHE A 370 -2.03 19.46 -27.38
C PHE A 370 -0.67 19.07 -27.99
N ILE A 371 -0.30 19.66 -29.12
CA ILE A 371 1.05 19.51 -29.70
C ILE A 371 2.10 20.15 -28.78
N GLY A 372 1.82 21.34 -28.24
CA GLY A 372 2.67 22.05 -27.28
C GLY A 372 2.93 21.22 -26.03
N LEU A 373 1.88 20.67 -25.39
CA LEU A 373 1.97 19.78 -24.22
C LEU A 373 2.91 18.58 -24.44
N GLN A 374 3.06 18.12 -25.68
CA GLN A 374 3.89 16.96 -26.02
C GLN A 374 5.33 17.34 -26.39
N ARG A 375 5.54 18.50 -27.01
CA ARG A 375 6.85 18.92 -27.53
C ARG A 375 7.63 19.75 -26.54
N GLU A 376 6.95 20.65 -25.85
CA GLU A 376 7.56 21.59 -24.91
C GLU A 376 7.98 20.90 -23.61
N ASP A 377 9.00 21.45 -22.95
CA ASP A 377 9.30 21.06 -21.58
C ASP A 377 8.59 22.00 -20.62
N LEU A 378 7.41 21.58 -20.18
CA LEU A 378 6.58 22.33 -19.23
C LEU A 378 7.03 22.13 -17.77
N GLY A 379 8.16 21.43 -17.54
CA GLY A 379 8.67 21.19 -16.19
C GLY A 379 7.76 20.27 -15.35
N LEU A 380 6.91 19.46 -15.98
CA LEU A 380 5.99 18.55 -15.29
C LEU A 380 6.76 17.48 -14.51
N LYS A 381 6.56 17.46 -13.19
CA LYS A 381 7.16 16.50 -12.25
C LYS A 381 6.09 15.74 -11.46
N ARG A 382 6.31 14.45 -11.22
CA ARG A 382 5.50 13.65 -10.29
C ARG A 382 6.02 13.81 -8.86
N PHE A 383 5.21 14.39 -8.00
CA PHE A 383 5.53 14.55 -6.59
C PHE A 383 5.18 13.29 -5.77
N PRO A 384 5.92 13.01 -4.68
CA PRO A 384 5.55 11.96 -3.75
C PRO A 384 4.16 12.20 -3.15
N LEU A 385 3.38 11.13 -2.99
CA LEU A 385 2.13 11.19 -2.25
C LEU A 385 2.47 11.23 -0.75
N SER A 386 2.34 12.40 -0.11
CA SER A 386 2.63 12.59 1.32
C SER A 386 1.60 11.93 2.24
N SER A 387 0.38 11.70 1.74
CA SER A 387 -0.63 10.85 2.37
C SER A 387 -1.61 10.34 1.31
N SER A 388 -1.96 9.07 1.37
CA SER A 388 -3.03 8.48 0.54
C SER A 388 -4.43 8.73 1.11
N LEU A 389 -4.61 9.77 1.94
CA LEU A 389 -5.95 10.25 2.35
C LEU A 389 -6.68 10.97 1.20
N VAL A 390 -6.39 10.59 -0.04
CA VAL A 390 -7.38 10.69 -1.10
C VAL A 390 -8.14 9.37 -1.02
N GLN A 391 -9.26 9.36 -0.28
CA GLN A 391 -10.30 8.33 -0.47
C GLN A 391 -10.43 8.16 -1.98
N ALA A 392 -10.12 6.95 -2.47
CA ALA A 392 -9.94 6.63 -3.88
C ALA A 392 -10.75 7.56 -4.80
N LEU A 393 -10.09 8.56 -5.39
CA LEU A 393 -10.57 9.19 -6.61
C LEU A 393 -10.40 8.13 -7.70
N GLN A 394 -11.32 7.17 -7.69
CA GLN A 394 -11.52 6.24 -8.77
C GLN A 394 -12.04 7.09 -9.93
N TRP A 395 -11.12 7.61 -10.74
CA TRP A 395 -11.45 8.24 -12.02
C TRP A 395 -12.08 7.17 -12.91
N LYS A 396 -13.38 6.96 -12.73
CA LYS A 396 -14.21 6.28 -13.72
C LYS A 396 -14.43 7.30 -14.82
N TYR A 397 -13.66 7.18 -15.89
CA TYR A 397 -14.13 7.66 -17.20
C TYR A 397 -15.49 7.00 -17.44
N SER A 398 -16.57 7.75 -17.25
CA SER A 398 -17.92 7.32 -17.57
C SER A 398 -18.40 8.19 -18.71
N THR A 399 -18.32 7.64 -19.91
CA THR A 399 -19.14 8.05 -21.04
C THR A 399 -20.61 8.09 -20.60
N GLY A 400 -21.24 9.26 -20.70
CA GLY A 400 -22.70 9.46 -20.78
C GLY A 400 -23.56 8.90 -19.64
N GLY A 401 -24.01 9.77 -18.73
CA GLY A 401 -25.14 9.44 -17.86
C GLY A 401 -25.37 10.39 -16.69
N HIS A 402 -26.23 11.38 -16.88
CA HIS A 402 -26.55 12.45 -15.91
C HIS A 402 -27.09 11.99 -14.54
N ARG A 403 -27.43 10.70 -14.35
CA ARG A 403 -28.12 10.22 -13.13
C ARG A 403 -27.21 9.59 -12.08
N ARG A 404 -25.89 9.49 -12.30
CA ARG A 404 -24.96 8.83 -11.36
C ARG A 404 -24.13 9.77 -10.48
N TRP A 405 -24.18 11.08 -10.76
CA TRP A 405 -23.46 12.12 -10.00
C TRP A 405 -23.92 12.26 -8.55
N GLN A 406 -25.14 11.82 -8.22
CA GLN A 406 -25.72 12.05 -6.90
C GLN A 406 -25.18 11.09 -5.82
N ILE A 407 -24.70 9.91 -6.20
CA ILE A 407 -24.28 8.85 -5.24
C ILE A 407 -22.82 8.99 -4.80
N CYS A 408 -21.91 9.48 -5.66
CA CYS A 408 -20.50 9.67 -5.26
C CYS A 408 -20.28 10.92 -4.39
N LEU A 409 -21.12 11.95 -4.50
CA LEU A 409 -21.07 13.11 -3.62
C LEU A 409 -21.54 12.77 -2.19
N LEU A 410 -22.44 11.78 -2.06
CA LEU A 410 -23.01 11.33 -0.78
C LEU A 410 -21.96 10.69 0.14
N SER A 411 -20.99 9.94 -0.40
CA SER A 411 -19.95 9.28 0.40
C SER A 411 -18.80 10.20 0.80
N ALA A 412 -18.43 11.16 -0.05
CA ALA A 412 -17.37 12.13 0.26
C ALA A 412 -17.79 13.14 1.36
N LEU A 413 -19.10 13.36 1.53
CA LEU A 413 -19.65 14.24 2.58
C LEU A 413 -19.82 13.54 3.94
N GLN A 414 -19.67 12.21 4.03
CA GLN A 414 -19.79 11.47 5.29
C GLN A 414 -18.56 11.65 6.20
N ASP A 415 -17.40 11.99 5.63
CA ASP A 415 -16.26 12.42 6.44
C ASP A 415 -16.40 13.91 6.73
N ASN A 416 -16.94 14.16 7.92
CA ASN A 416 -17.36 15.43 8.50
C ASN A 416 -16.18 16.41 8.74
N SER A 417 -15.16 16.45 7.87
CA SER A 417 -13.99 17.32 7.99
C SER A 417 -14.31 18.73 7.47
N VAL A 418 -13.90 19.75 8.23
CA VAL A 418 -13.95 21.15 7.77
C VAL A 418 -12.60 21.39 7.09
N LEU A 419 -12.63 21.69 5.79
CA LEU A 419 -11.41 21.95 5.02
C LEU A 419 -10.85 23.33 5.41
N LYS A 420 -9.59 23.35 5.84
CA LYS A 420 -8.90 24.56 6.28
C LYS A 420 -8.53 25.43 5.07
N GLY A 421 -8.88 26.72 5.11
CA GLY A 421 -8.68 27.69 4.02
C GLY A 421 -9.80 27.76 2.99
N CYS A 422 -10.93 27.07 3.18
CA CYS A 422 -12.07 27.16 2.27
C CYS A 422 -12.97 28.37 2.60
N GLN A 423 -13.61 28.96 1.60
CA GLN A 423 -14.45 30.16 1.75
C GLN A 423 -15.63 29.99 2.73
N LEU A 424 -16.07 28.75 2.97
CA LEU A 424 -17.19 28.42 3.86
C LEU A 424 -16.72 27.76 5.17
N GLU A 425 -15.44 27.86 5.51
CA GLU A 425 -14.82 27.19 6.66
C GLU A 425 -15.54 27.51 7.97
N ASP A 426 -15.80 28.80 8.24
CA ASP A 426 -16.42 29.23 9.49
C ASP A 426 -17.87 28.76 9.62
N GLN A 427 -18.65 28.80 8.54
CA GLN A 427 -20.05 28.33 8.57
C GLN A 427 -20.12 26.80 8.71
N CYS A 428 -19.21 26.08 8.05
CA CYS A 428 -19.10 24.62 8.20
C CYS A 428 -18.63 24.23 9.60
N ARG A 429 -17.79 25.05 10.25
CA ARG A 429 -17.33 24.85 11.63
C ARG A 429 -18.47 25.01 12.62
N VAL A 430 -19.27 26.07 12.49
CA VAL A 430 -20.44 26.33 13.36
C VAL A 430 -21.46 25.20 13.27
N LEU A 431 -21.80 24.73 12.06
CA LEU A 431 -22.74 23.62 11.92
C LEU A 431 -22.25 22.33 12.56
N LYS A 432 -20.95 22.03 12.41
CA LYS A 432 -20.32 20.86 13.02
C LYS A 432 -20.26 20.95 14.55
N GLU A 433 -20.03 22.14 15.10
CA GLU A 433 -20.06 22.37 16.54
C GLU A 433 -21.48 22.17 17.11
N LYS A 434 -22.51 22.67 16.41
CA LYS A 434 -23.91 22.45 16.78
C LYS A 434 -24.31 20.96 16.72
N CYS A 435 -23.80 20.23 15.73
CA CYS A 435 -24.04 18.79 15.64
C CYS A 435 -23.35 18.03 16.79
N LYS A 436 -22.11 18.39 17.13
CA LYS A 436 -21.39 17.83 18.28
C LYS A 436 -22.03 18.17 19.64
N ALA A 437 -22.60 19.36 19.76
CA ALA A 437 -23.36 19.78 20.94
C ALA A 437 -24.75 19.11 21.04
N GLY A 438 -25.16 18.33 20.03
CA GLY A 438 -26.46 17.67 19.97
C GLY A 438 -27.62 18.60 19.65
N GLU A 439 -27.35 19.85 19.27
CA GLU A 439 -28.37 20.85 18.94
C GLU A 439 -29.06 20.56 17.59
N ILE A 440 -28.36 19.87 16.70
CA ILE A 440 -28.89 19.41 15.41
C ILE A 440 -28.47 17.96 15.14
N SER A 441 -29.33 17.21 14.45
CA SER A 441 -29.01 15.85 14.00
C SER A 441 -27.98 15.85 12.88
N GLN A 442 -27.27 14.73 12.71
CA GLN A 442 -26.30 14.55 11.61
C GLN A 442 -26.96 14.80 10.24
N ASP A 443 -28.19 14.31 10.02
CA ASP A 443 -28.92 14.53 8.77
C ASP A 443 -29.21 16.03 8.51
N LYS A 444 -29.41 16.81 9.58
CA LYS A 444 -29.69 18.24 9.49
C LYS A 444 -28.40 19.05 9.24
N ASP A 445 -27.27 18.63 9.83
CA ASP A 445 -25.95 19.15 9.51
C ASP A 445 -25.62 18.92 8.02
N ASP A 446 -25.74 17.68 7.55
CA ASP A 446 -25.43 17.28 6.18
C ASP A 446 -26.29 18.06 5.15
N ASN A 447 -27.60 18.20 5.38
CA ASN A 447 -28.49 18.95 4.50
C ASN A 447 -28.22 20.47 4.51
N SER A 448 -27.89 21.04 5.67
CA SER A 448 -27.57 22.47 5.78
C SER A 448 -26.27 22.80 5.05
N ARG A 449 -25.25 21.94 5.16
CA ARG A 449 -24.00 22.07 4.41
C ARG A 449 -24.22 21.94 2.91
N ARG A 450 -25.00 20.96 2.45
CA ARG A 450 -25.37 20.83 1.03
C ARG A 450 -26.04 22.10 0.49
N THR A 451 -26.94 22.68 1.28
CA THR A 451 -27.64 23.92 0.90
C THR A 451 -26.68 25.12 0.83
N LEU A 452 -25.75 25.24 1.78
CA LEU A 452 -24.68 26.25 1.78
C LEU A 452 -23.79 26.14 0.53
N PHE A 453 -23.36 24.93 0.17
CA PHE A 453 -22.55 24.71 -1.05
C PHE A 453 -23.37 24.95 -2.34
N ALA A 454 -24.67 24.65 -2.33
CA ALA A 454 -25.54 24.87 -3.49
C ALA A 454 -25.83 26.36 -3.73
N THR A 455 -25.91 27.18 -2.68
CA THR A 455 -26.17 28.63 -2.80
C THR A 455 -24.97 29.43 -3.28
N GLN A 456 -23.75 28.88 -3.17
CA GLN A 456 -22.53 29.50 -3.72
C GLN A 456 -22.25 29.15 -5.18
N LYS A 457 -22.88 28.11 -5.76
CA LYS A 457 -22.70 27.74 -7.17
C LYS A 457 -23.24 28.76 -8.19
N GLY A 458 -23.76 29.89 -7.73
CA GLY A 458 -24.32 30.95 -8.58
C GLY A 458 -23.69 32.32 -8.34
N LYS A 459 -22.40 32.38 -7.98
CA LYS A 459 -21.62 33.62 -7.88
C LYS A 459 -20.23 33.46 -8.44
#